data_AF-A0A6J2P9K3-F1
#
_entry.id   AF-A0A6J2P9K3-F1
#
_cell.length_a   1.000
_cell.length_b   1.000
_cell.length_c   1.000
_cell.angle_alpha   90.00
_cell.angle_beta   90.00
_cell.angle_gamma   90.00
#
_symmetry.space_group_name_H-M   'P 1'
#
loop_
_entity.id
_entity.type
_entity.pdbx_description
1 polymer ?
#
loop_
_entity_poly.entity_id
_entity_poly.type
_entity_poly.pdbx_seq_one_letter_code
_entity_poly.pdbx_strand_id
1 'polypeptide(L)'
;MKSVGLLLALLWYQTAGSGDPNQNQSCSHALELQLDHSAVIRCVERRFLSVTVDASLASEEKFMSLLSSPKIRTLAKALTPAFLRFGGTRQDFMVFTPQRLHQDSATTADPSCDLRLPSWLEDRLKKSWTQQQLVLMREDLQRKFSRVKFTEYTVDLLHSFTNCSGMDLIFGLNALLRTADNTWNSSNARSLLQYCESRRYRMSWELGNEPNSYEKKAGVRVDGHQLGQDFTRLREMMSQSKLYHDAGLYGPDIGQPRDHRADLLQGFLQSGAEAVDACTWHHYYVNGRDASVEDFLDPEVLDSLILKSTEVLKEVQLVSPQKPVWLGETSSAYGGGAAGLSDTFVAGFMWLDKLGLAARLGLDVVMRQVFIGSGSYHLVDENLDPLPVRGLHYTLYTLHTAHYTLHSTHCTLHTTHYTTLHYYTP
;
A
#
# COMPACT_ATOMS: atom_id res chain seq x y z
N MET A 1 21.78 9.85 12.13
CA MET A 1 22.33 8.65 12.82
C MET A 1 21.46 8.23 14.01
N LYS A 2 20.96 6.98 13.92
CA LYS A 2 20.37 6.13 14.96
C LYS A 2 18.84 6.19 15.21
N SER A 3 18.06 5.80 14.19
CA SER A 3 16.68 5.27 14.33
C SER A 3 16.64 3.79 14.74
N VAL A 4 17.79 3.11 14.81
CA VAL A 4 17.90 1.67 15.15
C VAL A 4 17.73 1.40 16.66
N GLY A 5 17.78 2.43 17.52
CA GLY A 5 17.83 2.27 18.97
C GLY A 5 16.55 1.71 19.62
N LEU A 6 15.37 1.97 19.04
CA LEU A 6 14.11 1.54 19.65
C LEU A 6 13.85 0.02 19.50
N LEU A 7 14.42 -0.59 18.46
CA LEU A 7 14.19 -2.00 18.11
C LEU A 7 14.92 -2.98 19.05
N LEU A 8 16.09 -2.59 19.57
CA LEU A 8 16.88 -3.45 20.45
C LEU A 8 16.33 -3.50 21.88
N ALA A 9 15.70 -2.43 22.36
CA ALA A 9 15.14 -2.38 23.73
C ALA A 9 13.95 -3.32 23.91
N LEU A 10 13.10 -3.49 22.89
CA LEU A 10 11.93 -4.38 22.94
C LEU A 10 12.29 -5.87 22.80
N LEU A 11 13.38 -6.19 22.09
CA LEU A 11 13.86 -7.57 21.93
C LEU A 11 14.69 -8.03 23.15
N TRP A 12 15.36 -7.12 23.85
CA TRP A 12 16.12 -7.46 25.07
C TRP A 12 15.25 -7.87 26.26
N TYR A 13 14.03 -7.33 26.37
CA TYR A 13 13.15 -7.64 27.50
C TYR A 13 12.63 -9.10 27.50
N GLN A 14 12.79 -9.86 26.41
CA GLN A 14 12.33 -11.25 26.32
C GLN A 14 13.44 -12.30 26.43
N THR A 15 14.73 -11.93 26.42
CA THR A 15 15.85 -12.89 26.42
C THR A 15 16.72 -12.87 27.67
N ALA A 16 16.35 -12.15 28.74
CA ALA A 16 17.03 -12.27 30.03
C ALA A 16 16.56 -13.51 30.81
N GLY A 17 16.85 -14.70 30.25
CA GLY A 17 16.73 -15.99 30.91
C GLY A 17 18.10 -16.66 31.02
N SER A 18 18.64 -16.68 32.25
CA SER A 18 19.74 -17.51 32.74
C SER A 18 21.02 -17.64 31.88
N GLY A 19 22.05 -16.85 32.22
CA GLY A 19 23.43 -17.02 31.74
C GLY A 19 24.47 -16.73 32.84
N ASP A 20 25.46 -17.61 32.92
CA ASP A 20 26.58 -17.80 33.88
C ASP A 20 27.33 -16.50 34.32
N PRO A 21 27.71 -16.31 35.61
CA PRO A 21 28.29 -15.04 36.11
C PRO A 21 29.75 -14.79 35.73
N ASN A 22 30.44 -15.71 35.05
CA ASN A 22 31.88 -15.60 34.83
C ASN A 22 32.28 -15.87 33.38
N GLN A 23 32.04 -14.90 32.49
CA GLN A 23 32.92 -14.54 31.37
C GLN A 23 32.22 -13.56 30.43
N ASN A 24 32.67 -12.31 30.48
CA ASN A 24 33.00 -11.46 29.33
C ASN A 24 32.85 -10.00 29.74
N GLN A 25 33.95 -9.24 29.64
CA GLN A 25 33.91 -7.80 29.52
C GLN A 25 33.19 -7.47 28.20
N SER A 26 31.86 -7.52 28.24
CA SER A 26 31.00 -6.90 27.26
C SER A 26 31.20 -5.40 27.41
N CYS A 27 31.72 -4.76 26.38
CA CYS A 27 31.69 -3.31 26.27
C CYS A 27 30.20 -2.92 26.16
N SER A 28 29.55 -2.69 27.30
CA SER A 28 28.15 -2.28 27.35
C SER A 28 28.10 -0.83 26.88
N HIS A 29 27.82 -0.64 25.60
CA HIS A 29 27.44 0.67 25.10
C HIS A 29 26.10 1.05 25.74
N ALA A 30 26.15 1.79 26.85
CA ALA A 30 24.96 2.34 27.47
C ALA A 30 24.42 3.46 26.56
N LEU A 31 23.17 3.30 26.12
CA LEU A 31 22.43 4.31 25.37
C LEU A 31 21.32 4.81 26.28
N GLU A 32 21.34 6.10 26.61
CA GLU A 32 20.29 6.74 27.39
C GLU A 32 19.19 7.22 26.45
N LEU A 33 17.94 6.84 26.72
CA LEU A 33 16.76 7.27 25.98
C LEU A 33 16.02 8.32 26.81
N GLN A 34 15.91 9.53 26.27
CA GLN A 34 15.08 10.59 26.86
C GLN A 34 13.72 10.61 26.16
N LEU A 35 12.65 10.40 26.95
CA LEU A 35 11.28 10.43 26.47
C LEU A 35 10.62 11.74 26.90
N ASP A 36 10.26 12.56 25.91
CA ASP A 36 9.51 13.80 26.14
C ASP A 36 8.01 13.54 25.94
N HIS A 37 7.26 13.44 27.04
CA HIS A 37 5.82 13.23 27.02
C HIS A 37 5.01 14.54 27.13
N SER A 38 5.65 15.71 26.98
CA SER A 38 4.98 17.00 27.15
C SER A 38 3.99 17.34 26.03
N ALA A 39 4.19 16.78 24.84
CA ALA A 39 3.33 17.01 23.68
C ALA A 39 3.21 15.78 22.77
N VAL A 40 2.02 15.60 22.17
CA VAL A 40 1.83 14.66 21.05
C VAL A 40 2.35 15.33 19.78
N ILE A 41 3.31 14.69 19.10
CA ILE A 41 3.89 15.23 17.86
C ILE A 41 2.90 15.10 16.69
N ARG A 42 2.23 13.96 16.54
CA ARG A 42 1.26 13.69 15.46
C ARG A 42 0.20 12.66 15.88
N CYS A 43 -0.97 12.74 15.27
CA CYS A 43 -1.99 11.69 15.30
C CYS A 43 -2.13 11.18 13.87
N VAL A 44 -1.96 9.86 13.66
CA VAL A 44 -2.09 9.23 12.34
C VAL A 44 -3.50 8.70 12.14
N GLU A 45 -3.86 8.39 10.90
CA GLU A 45 -5.17 7.81 10.59
C GLU A 45 -5.32 6.42 11.26
N ARG A 46 -6.55 6.03 11.59
CA ARG A 46 -6.82 4.76 12.30
C ARG A 46 -6.34 3.53 11.51
N ARG A 47 -6.35 3.62 10.18
CA ARG A 47 -5.88 2.62 9.21
C ARG A 47 -4.47 2.98 8.70
N PHE A 48 -3.66 3.68 9.51
CA PHE A 48 -2.29 4.05 9.18
C PHE A 48 -1.49 2.89 8.57
N LEU A 49 -1.61 1.71 9.18
CA LEU A 49 -0.99 0.48 8.70
C LEU A 49 -1.95 -0.24 7.74
N SER A 50 -1.83 0.07 6.45
CA SER A 50 -2.69 -0.49 5.39
C SER A 50 -1.90 -1.40 4.45
N VAL A 51 -2.60 -2.12 3.58
CA VAL A 51 -2.00 -3.09 2.65
C VAL A 51 -2.57 -2.97 1.24
N THR A 52 -1.87 -3.51 0.26
CA THR A 52 -2.34 -3.59 -1.12
C THR A 52 -2.61 -5.04 -1.54
N VAL A 53 -3.44 -5.22 -2.56
CA VAL A 53 -3.50 -6.42 -3.40
C VAL A 53 -3.14 -5.98 -4.81
N ASP A 54 -2.11 -6.59 -5.37
CA ASP A 54 -1.62 -6.19 -6.69
C ASP A 54 -2.61 -6.62 -7.78
N ALA A 55 -2.92 -5.70 -8.69
CA ALA A 55 -3.81 -5.90 -9.83
C ALA A 55 -3.36 -7.07 -10.73
N SER A 56 -2.08 -7.47 -10.65
CA SER A 56 -1.55 -8.67 -11.29
C SER A 56 -2.27 -9.96 -10.87
N LEU A 57 -2.84 -10.04 -9.67
CA LEU A 57 -3.63 -11.19 -9.24
C LEU A 57 -4.87 -11.39 -10.13
N ALA A 58 -5.41 -10.31 -10.68
CA ALA A 58 -6.54 -10.33 -11.62
C ALA A 58 -6.10 -10.47 -13.10
N SER A 59 -4.81 -10.68 -13.39
CA SER A 59 -4.34 -10.96 -14.78
C SER A 59 -5.03 -12.18 -15.36
N GLU A 60 -5.32 -13.18 -14.51
CA GLU A 60 -6.31 -14.21 -14.78
C GLU A 60 -7.28 -14.26 -13.59
N GLU A 61 -8.56 -13.97 -13.83
CA GLU A 61 -9.57 -13.85 -12.78
C GLU A 61 -9.67 -15.08 -11.85
N LYS A 62 -9.31 -16.27 -12.34
CA LYS A 62 -9.31 -17.51 -11.54
C LYS A 62 -8.48 -17.38 -10.25
N PHE A 63 -7.40 -16.59 -10.25
CA PHE A 63 -6.54 -16.42 -9.08
C PHE A 63 -7.16 -15.53 -8.00
N MET A 64 -8.13 -14.68 -8.35
CA MET A 64 -8.89 -13.92 -7.35
C MET A 64 -9.60 -14.84 -6.35
N SER A 65 -9.92 -16.08 -6.75
CA SER A 65 -10.52 -17.08 -5.85
C SER A 65 -9.66 -17.36 -4.62
N LEU A 66 -8.34 -17.16 -4.67
CA LEU A 66 -7.43 -17.32 -3.52
C LEU A 66 -7.81 -16.40 -2.35
N LEU A 67 -8.44 -15.25 -2.61
CA LEU A 67 -8.98 -14.35 -1.58
C LEU A 67 -10.16 -14.97 -0.81
N SER A 68 -10.74 -16.06 -1.31
CA SER A 68 -11.75 -16.85 -0.59
C SER A 68 -11.16 -17.89 0.35
N SER A 69 -9.83 -18.01 0.43
CA SER A 69 -9.17 -18.91 1.38
C SER A 69 -9.42 -18.44 2.82
N PRO A 70 -9.90 -19.32 3.73
CA PRO A 70 -10.04 -19.01 5.15
C PRO A 70 -8.71 -18.58 5.78
N LYS A 71 -7.59 -19.12 5.30
CA LYS A 71 -6.24 -18.77 5.77
C LYS A 71 -5.96 -17.29 5.50
N ILE A 72 -6.11 -16.84 4.25
CA ILE A 72 -5.91 -15.45 3.86
C ILE A 72 -6.86 -14.49 4.59
N ARG A 73 -8.15 -14.83 4.70
CA ARG A 73 -9.11 -14.03 5.47
C ARG A 73 -8.70 -13.89 6.93
N THR A 74 -8.19 -14.96 7.54
CA THR A 74 -7.70 -14.92 8.94
C THR A 74 -6.48 -14.03 9.07
N LEU A 75 -5.53 -14.12 8.14
CA LEU A 75 -4.33 -13.27 8.12
C LEU A 75 -4.68 -11.80 7.89
N ALA A 76 -5.65 -11.50 7.03
CA ALA A 76 -6.12 -10.15 6.75
C ALA A 76 -6.87 -9.53 7.94
N LYS A 77 -7.80 -10.27 8.58
CA LYS A 77 -8.50 -9.81 9.80
C LYS A 77 -7.56 -9.35 10.90
N ALA A 78 -6.38 -9.96 11.00
CA ALA A 78 -5.38 -9.61 11.99
C ALA A 78 -4.77 -8.20 11.77
N LEU A 79 -5.00 -7.59 10.60
CA LEU A 79 -4.50 -6.27 10.22
C LEU A 79 -5.58 -5.18 10.33
N THR A 80 -6.82 -5.53 10.64
CA THR A 80 -7.97 -4.60 10.70
C THR A 80 -7.92 -3.72 11.95
N PRO A 81 -8.17 -2.39 11.85
CA PRO A 81 -8.65 -1.69 10.66
C PRO A 81 -7.51 -1.30 9.73
N ALA A 82 -7.73 -1.55 8.45
CA ALA A 82 -6.81 -1.22 7.37
C ALA A 82 -7.60 -0.88 6.10
N PHE A 83 -7.03 -0.02 5.27
CA PHE A 83 -7.39 -0.01 3.86
C PHE A 83 -6.78 -1.24 3.18
N LEU A 84 -7.51 -1.75 2.20
CA LEU A 84 -7.00 -2.67 1.20
C LEU A 84 -7.07 -2.01 -0.17
N ARG A 85 -5.92 -1.64 -0.71
CA ARG A 85 -5.83 -1.00 -2.03
C ARG A 85 -5.59 -2.03 -3.12
N PHE A 86 -6.58 -2.20 -4.00
CA PHE A 86 -6.45 -3.01 -5.21
C PHE A 86 -5.93 -2.13 -6.35
N GLY A 87 -4.66 -2.31 -6.71
CA GLY A 87 -4.02 -1.45 -7.70
C GLY A 87 -2.63 -1.92 -8.10
N GLY A 88 -1.80 -1.01 -8.61
CA GLY A 88 -0.48 -1.31 -9.14
C GLY A 88 -0.43 -1.22 -10.67
N THR A 89 0.72 -1.56 -11.26
CA THR A 89 1.00 -1.26 -12.68
C THR A 89 -0.04 -1.80 -13.66
N ARG A 90 -0.61 -2.98 -13.40
CA ARG A 90 -1.59 -3.61 -14.30
C ARG A 90 -2.97 -2.97 -14.27
N GLN A 91 -3.32 -2.16 -13.27
CA GLN A 91 -4.65 -1.54 -13.19
C GLN A 91 -4.96 -0.70 -14.44
N ASP A 92 -3.96 -0.02 -14.98
CA ASP A 92 -4.07 0.79 -16.19
C ASP A 92 -4.14 -0.01 -17.50
N PHE A 93 -4.09 -1.33 -17.41
CA PHE A 93 -4.26 -2.24 -18.54
C PHE A 93 -5.51 -3.12 -18.38
N MET A 94 -6.25 -2.95 -17.30
CA MET A 94 -7.48 -3.70 -17.02
C MET A 94 -8.71 -2.98 -17.53
N VAL A 95 -9.64 -3.72 -18.13
CA VAL A 95 -10.90 -3.18 -18.68
C VAL A 95 -12.08 -4.00 -18.16
N PHE A 96 -12.99 -3.34 -17.45
CA PHE A 96 -14.20 -3.99 -16.96
C PHE A 96 -15.09 -4.41 -18.13
N THR A 97 -15.44 -5.68 -18.23
CA THR A 97 -16.25 -6.25 -19.29
C THR A 97 -17.39 -7.05 -18.67
N PRO A 98 -18.53 -6.41 -18.36
CA PRO A 98 -19.63 -7.09 -17.67
C PRO A 98 -20.19 -8.24 -18.51
N GLN A 99 -20.49 -9.36 -17.87
CA GLN A 99 -21.11 -10.52 -18.53
C GLN A 99 -22.64 -10.41 -18.49
N ARG A 100 -23.27 -10.36 -19.68
CA ARG A 100 -24.74 -10.20 -19.83
C ARG A 100 -25.59 -11.26 -19.10
N LEU A 101 -25.01 -12.39 -18.69
CA LEU A 101 -25.71 -13.51 -18.07
C LEU A 101 -26.12 -13.27 -16.61
N HIS A 102 -25.62 -12.23 -15.94
CA HIS A 102 -25.93 -11.93 -14.54
C HIS A 102 -26.98 -10.84 -14.32
N GLN A 103 -27.61 -10.31 -15.37
CA GLN A 103 -28.70 -9.33 -15.23
C GLN A 103 -30.02 -9.92 -14.69
N ASP A 104 -30.24 -11.24 -14.82
CA ASP A 104 -31.51 -11.87 -14.44
C ASP A 104 -31.54 -12.48 -13.03
N SER A 105 -30.40 -12.52 -12.32
CA SER A 105 -30.36 -12.94 -10.92
C SER A 105 -29.97 -11.77 -10.02
N ALA A 106 -30.93 -10.87 -9.82
CA ALA A 106 -30.99 -9.99 -8.66
C ALA A 106 -31.15 -10.81 -7.36
N THR A 107 -30.21 -11.71 -7.09
CA THR A 107 -29.99 -12.25 -5.76
C THR A 107 -29.11 -11.24 -5.04
N THR A 108 -29.77 -10.45 -4.21
CA THR A 108 -29.24 -9.52 -3.20
C THR A 108 -28.42 -10.22 -2.10
N ALA A 109 -27.90 -11.42 -2.37
CA ALA A 109 -27.05 -12.12 -1.44
C ALA A 109 -25.68 -11.44 -1.45
N ASP A 110 -25.44 -10.67 -0.38
CA ASP A 110 -24.08 -10.30 0.05
C ASP A 110 -23.24 -11.59 0.03
N PRO A 111 -22.12 -11.65 -0.71
CA PRO A 111 -21.31 -12.87 -0.77
C PRO A 111 -20.93 -13.31 0.63
N SER A 112 -21.54 -14.40 1.09
CA SER A 112 -21.39 -14.87 2.48
C SER A 112 -19.92 -15.09 2.81
N CYS A 113 -19.50 -14.60 3.98
CA CYS A 113 -18.17 -14.86 4.52
C CYS A 113 -17.90 -16.35 4.81
N ASP A 114 -18.94 -17.17 4.72
CA ASP A 114 -18.88 -18.63 4.83
C ASP A 114 -18.55 -19.34 3.52
N LEU A 115 -18.53 -18.64 2.36
CA LEU A 115 -18.06 -19.24 1.12
C LEU A 115 -16.57 -19.58 1.27
N ARG A 116 -16.26 -20.87 1.24
CA ARG A 116 -14.91 -21.40 1.37
C ARG A 116 -14.41 -21.91 0.03
N LEU A 117 -13.16 -21.58 -0.28
CA LEU A 117 -12.45 -22.19 -1.40
C LEU A 117 -12.19 -23.68 -1.09
N PRO A 118 -12.64 -24.63 -1.92
CA PRO A 118 -12.34 -26.05 -1.72
C PRO A 118 -10.83 -26.31 -1.75
N SER A 119 -10.30 -27.10 -0.82
CA SER A 119 -8.84 -27.31 -0.67
C SER A 119 -8.18 -27.82 -1.95
N TRP A 120 -8.80 -28.74 -2.68
CA TRP A 120 -8.27 -29.24 -3.95
C TRP A 120 -8.14 -28.14 -5.03
N LEU A 121 -9.04 -27.16 -5.01
CA LEU A 121 -9.01 -26.02 -5.93
C LEU A 121 -7.98 -25.00 -5.45
N GLU A 122 -7.90 -24.75 -4.14
CA GLU A 122 -6.86 -23.91 -3.55
C GLU A 122 -5.45 -24.42 -3.92
N ASP A 123 -5.17 -25.71 -3.72
CA ASP A 123 -3.87 -26.30 -4.04
C ASP A 123 -3.54 -26.24 -5.53
N ARG A 124 -4.54 -26.41 -6.39
CA ARG A 124 -4.38 -26.26 -7.84
C ARG A 124 -4.08 -24.81 -8.20
N LEU A 125 -4.80 -23.85 -7.62
CA LEU A 125 -4.61 -22.43 -7.88
C LEU A 125 -3.23 -21.96 -7.39
N LYS A 126 -2.78 -22.38 -6.21
CA LYS A 126 -1.43 -22.09 -5.68
C LYS A 126 -0.34 -22.53 -6.65
N LYS A 127 -0.41 -23.79 -7.12
CA LYS A 127 0.56 -24.33 -8.10
C LYS A 127 0.55 -23.55 -9.41
N SER A 128 -0.63 -23.23 -9.94
CA SER A 128 -0.77 -22.41 -11.15
C SER A 128 -0.31 -20.97 -10.93
N TRP A 129 -0.47 -20.44 -9.72
CA TRP A 129 -0.08 -19.08 -9.36
C TRP A 129 1.44 -18.92 -9.37
N THR A 130 2.18 -19.88 -8.80
CA THR A 130 3.65 -19.88 -8.87
C THR A 130 4.16 -19.82 -10.31
N GLN A 131 3.51 -20.55 -11.22
CA GLN A 131 3.84 -20.50 -12.66
C GLN A 131 3.48 -19.15 -13.28
N GLN A 132 2.33 -18.59 -12.92
CA GLN A 132 1.89 -17.29 -13.42
C GLN A 132 2.80 -16.15 -12.95
N GLN A 133 3.30 -16.19 -11.71
CA GLN A 133 4.24 -15.19 -11.20
C GLN A 133 5.50 -15.10 -12.07
N LEU A 134 6.00 -16.21 -12.61
CA LEU A 134 7.14 -16.20 -13.55
C LEU A 134 6.80 -15.53 -14.88
N VAL A 135 5.56 -15.66 -15.36
CA VAL A 135 5.09 -14.98 -16.58
C VAL A 135 5.02 -13.48 -16.33
N LEU A 136 4.37 -13.09 -15.23
CA LEU A 136 4.20 -11.68 -14.83
C LEU A 136 5.56 -10.99 -14.64
N MET A 137 6.51 -11.67 -13.99
CA MET A 137 7.86 -11.16 -13.82
C MET A 137 8.56 -10.91 -15.17
N ARG A 138 8.43 -11.83 -16.15
CA ARG A 138 9.01 -11.63 -17.49
C ARG A 138 8.36 -10.45 -18.22
N GLU A 139 7.04 -10.32 -18.13
CA GLU A 139 6.31 -9.19 -18.71
C GLU A 139 6.78 -7.86 -18.12
N ASP A 140 6.98 -7.79 -16.80
CA ASP A 140 7.46 -6.60 -16.11
C ASP A 140 8.91 -6.26 -16.50
N LEU A 141 9.78 -7.26 -16.63
CA LEU A 141 11.14 -7.09 -17.13
C LEU A 141 11.14 -6.53 -18.55
N GLN A 142 10.26 -7.02 -19.41
CA GLN A 142 10.13 -6.61 -20.81
C GLN A 142 9.30 -5.33 -21.00
N ARG A 143 8.60 -4.87 -19.95
CA ARG A 143 7.64 -3.75 -19.98
C ARG A 143 6.55 -3.94 -21.04
N LYS A 144 6.13 -5.20 -21.22
CA LYS A 144 5.08 -5.55 -22.19
C LYS A 144 3.81 -5.85 -21.43
N PHE A 145 2.96 -4.84 -21.33
CA PHE A 145 1.67 -4.96 -20.66
C PHE A 145 0.58 -5.13 -21.72
N SER A 146 -0.16 -6.24 -21.62
CA SER A 146 -1.30 -6.51 -22.48
C SER A 146 -2.59 -6.05 -21.81
N ARG A 147 -3.60 -5.68 -22.61
CA ARG A 147 -4.92 -5.36 -22.06
C ARG A 147 -5.59 -6.62 -21.52
N VAL A 148 -5.97 -6.58 -20.25
CA VAL A 148 -6.67 -7.67 -19.56
C VAL A 148 -8.13 -7.26 -19.36
N LYS A 149 -9.05 -8.21 -19.52
CA LYS A 149 -10.45 -8.01 -19.19
C LYS A 149 -10.73 -8.63 -17.82
N PHE A 150 -11.54 -7.95 -17.03
CA PHE A 150 -12.09 -8.52 -15.80
C PHE A 150 -13.60 -8.30 -15.76
N THR A 151 -14.28 -9.07 -14.94
CA THR A 151 -15.74 -9.15 -14.88
C THR A 151 -16.22 -8.84 -13.46
N GLU A 152 -17.52 -8.96 -13.25
CA GLU A 152 -18.19 -8.90 -11.96
C GLU A 152 -17.52 -9.81 -10.92
N TYR A 153 -16.97 -10.96 -11.36
CA TYR A 153 -16.33 -11.95 -10.52
C TYR A 153 -15.16 -11.39 -9.70
N THR A 154 -14.26 -10.65 -10.35
CA THR A 154 -13.11 -10.01 -9.66
C THR A 154 -13.59 -9.00 -8.62
N VAL A 155 -14.59 -8.19 -8.96
CA VAL A 155 -15.15 -7.15 -8.10
C VAL A 155 -15.84 -7.76 -6.88
N ASP A 156 -16.66 -8.79 -7.09
CA ASP A 156 -17.39 -9.50 -6.04
C ASP A 156 -16.43 -10.15 -5.05
N LEU A 157 -15.35 -10.77 -5.53
CA LEU A 157 -14.36 -11.41 -4.67
C LEU A 157 -13.54 -10.40 -3.86
N LEU A 158 -13.17 -9.26 -4.43
CA LEU A 158 -12.48 -8.18 -3.70
C LEU A 158 -13.38 -7.58 -2.61
N HIS A 159 -14.63 -7.28 -2.96
CA HIS A 159 -15.59 -6.72 -2.00
C HIS A 159 -15.90 -7.73 -0.89
N SER A 160 -16.16 -8.99 -1.23
CA SER A 160 -16.36 -10.06 -0.25
C SER A 160 -15.14 -10.20 0.66
N PHE A 161 -13.93 -10.24 0.10
CA PHE A 161 -12.71 -10.40 0.89
C PHE A 161 -12.50 -9.26 1.90
N THR A 162 -12.68 -8.01 1.46
CA THR A 162 -12.51 -6.84 2.32
C THR A 162 -13.60 -6.74 3.37
N ASN A 163 -14.87 -6.88 2.98
CA ASN A 163 -16.01 -6.89 3.90
C ASN A 163 -15.85 -7.98 4.98
N CYS A 164 -15.53 -9.20 4.56
CA CYS A 164 -15.34 -10.32 5.47
C CYS A 164 -14.09 -10.22 6.34
N SER A 165 -13.13 -9.38 5.97
CA SER A 165 -11.92 -9.11 6.75
C SER A 165 -12.03 -7.86 7.62
N GLY A 166 -13.06 -7.03 7.44
CA GLY A 166 -13.24 -5.76 8.12
C GLY A 166 -12.32 -4.65 7.60
N MET A 167 -11.94 -4.73 6.32
CA MET A 167 -11.08 -3.75 5.66
C MET A 167 -11.88 -2.84 4.73
N ASP A 168 -11.36 -1.64 4.49
CA ASP A 168 -11.96 -0.68 3.57
C ASP A 168 -11.28 -0.79 2.19
N LEU A 169 -12.05 -1.19 1.18
CA LEU A 169 -11.54 -1.36 -0.18
C LEU A 169 -11.30 -0.01 -0.86
N ILE A 170 -10.12 0.15 -1.46
CA ILE A 170 -9.80 1.19 -2.44
C ILE A 170 -9.57 0.50 -3.78
N PHE A 171 -10.30 0.89 -4.82
CA PHE A 171 -10.19 0.29 -6.15
C PHE A 171 -9.56 1.27 -7.15
N GLY A 172 -8.42 0.90 -7.72
CA GLY A 172 -7.74 1.68 -8.75
C GLY A 172 -8.35 1.51 -10.14
N LEU A 173 -8.84 2.62 -10.70
CA LEU A 173 -9.39 2.69 -12.05
C LEU A 173 -8.28 2.88 -13.10
N ASN A 174 -8.59 2.44 -14.33
CA ASN A 174 -7.70 2.57 -15.47
C ASN A 174 -7.72 3.99 -16.05
N ALA A 175 -6.59 4.71 -15.96
CA ALA A 175 -6.43 6.06 -16.50
C ALA A 175 -5.81 6.11 -17.91
N LEU A 176 -5.46 4.96 -18.51
CA LEU A 176 -4.95 4.83 -19.88
C LEU A 176 -6.05 4.59 -20.93
N LEU A 177 -7.32 4.52 -20.51
CA LEU A 177 -8.43 4.63 -21.44
C LEU A 177 -8.54 6.07 -21.92
N ARG A 178 -7.94 6.37 -23.08
CA ARG A 178 -7.82 7.73 -23.62
C ARG A 178 -8.68 7.95 -24.87
N THR A 179 -9.16 9.17 -25.03
CA THR A 179 -9.75 9.66 -26.29
C THR A 179 -8.65 10.02 -27.29
N ALA A 180 -9.04 10.42 -28.51
CA ALA A 180 -8.08 10.93 -29.50
C ALA A 180 -7.36 12.20 -29.02
N ASP A 181 -8.02 13.02 -28.20
CA ASP A 181 -7.48 14.25 -27.63
C ASP A 181 -6.73 14.02 -26.32
N ASN A 182 -6.40 12.76 -25.99
CA ASN A 182 -5.68 12.35 -24.78
C ASN A 182 -6.40 12.70 -23.45
N THR A 183 -7.71 12.95 -23.48
CA THR A 183 -8.55 13.07 -22.27
C THR A 183 -8.99 11.69 -21.79
N TRP A 184 -9.30 11.54 -20.50
CA TRP A 184 -9.74 10.26 -19.96
C TRP A 184 -11.15 9.86 -20.41
N ASN A 185 -11.26 8.67 -21.01
CA ASN A 185 -12.51 8.04 -21.38
C ASN A 185 -13.11 7.29 -20.19
N SER A 186 -13.97 8.01 -19.45
CA SER A 186 -14.65 7.53 -18.25
C SER A 186 -15.77 6.51 -18.47
N SER A 187 -16.07 6.10 -19.71
CA SER A 187 -17.20 5.19 -19.99
C SER A 187 -17.07 3.83 -19.30
N ASN A 188 -15.86 3.25 -19.26
CA ASN A 188 -15.64 1.98 -18.60
C ASN A 188 -15.78 2.06 -17.07
N ALA A 189 -15.23 3.12 -16.46
CA ALA A 189 -15.38 3.39 -15.04
C ALA A 189 -16.84 3.64 -14.66
N ARG A 190 -17.62 4.33 -15.51
CA ARG A 190 -19.06 4.52 -15.32
C ARG A 190 -19.80 3.18 -15.24
N SER A 191 -19.51 2.24 -16.14
CA SER A 191 -20.11 0.90 -16.11
C SER A 191 -19.77 0.13 -14.83
N LEU A 192 -18.52 0.24 -14.36
CA LEU A 192 -18.09 -0.39 -13.11
C LEU A 192 -18.79 0.23 -11.89
N LEU A 193 -18.83 1.57 -11.81
CA LEU A 193 -19.54 2.29 -10.74
C LEU A 193 -21.02 1.89 -10.68
N GLN A 194 -21.69 1.79 -11.84
CA GLN A 194 -23.09 1.35 -11.93
C GLN A 194 -23.28 -0.09 -11.45
N TYR A 195 -22.37 -1.00 -11.83
CA TYR A 195 -22.39 -2.37 -11.33
C TYR A 195 -22.26 -2.39 -9.81
N CYS A 196 -21.23 -1.75 -9.26
CA CYS A 196 -20.98 -1.74 -7.81
C CYS A 196 -22.13 -1.05 -7.04
N GLU A 197 -22.72 0.02 -7.58
CA GLU A 197 -23.90 0.67 -7.00
C GLU A 197 -25.13 -0.25 -6.99
N SER A 198 -25.35 -1.02 -8.07
CA SER A 198 -26.44 -2.01 -8.14
C SER A 198 -26.29 -3.13 -7.09
N ARG A 199 -25.05 -3.47 -6.74
CA ARG A 199 -24.70 -4.45 -5.69
C ARG A 199 -24.61 -3.82 -4.29
N ARG A 200 -24.71 -2.49 -4.19
CA ARG A 200 -24.52 -1.68 -2.96
C ARG A 200 -23.14 -1.84 -2.32
N TYR A 201 -22.11 -2.08 -3.12
CA TYR A 201 -20.74 -2.21 -2.64
C TYR A 201 -20.15 -0.87 -2.24
N ARG A 202 -19.84 -0.68 -0.96
CA ARG A 202 -19.13 0.50 -0.46
C ARG A 202 -17.63 0.30 -0.62
N MET A 203 -16.99 1.21 -1.34
CA MET A 203 -15.53 1.27 -1.55
C MET A 203 -15.14 2.68 -1.97
N SER A 204 -13.85 2.98 -1.84
CA SER A 204 -13.22 4.20 -2.34
C SER A 204 -12.50 3.94 -3.65
N TRP A 205 -12.05 5.00 -4.32
CA TRP A 205 -11.53 4.95 -5.68
C TRP A 205 -10.17 5.62 -5.82
N GLU A 206 -9.37 5.15 -6.77
CA GLU A 206 -8.18 5.81 -7.32
C GLU A 206 -8.30 5.87 -8.84
N LEU A 207 -7.49 6.68 -9.50
CA LEU A 207 -7.43 6.74 -10.97
C LEU A 207 -5.97 6.79 -11.45
N GLY A 208 -5.50 5.67 -11.99
CA GLY A 208 -4.15 5.58 -12.54
C GLY A 208 -3.07 5.18 -11.54
N ASN A 209 -2.05 4.45 -12.00
CA ASN A 209 -0.89 4.03 -11.21
C ASN A 209 0.40 4.56 -11.82
N GLU A 210 1.15 5.34 -11.05
CA GLU A 210 2.42 5.94 -11.46
C GLU A 210 2.36 6.58 -12.87
N PRO A 211 1.50 7.61 -13.06
CA PRO A 211 1.35 8.30 -14.35
C PRO A 211 2.66 8.90 -14.89
N ASN A 212 3.64 9.15 -14.01
CA ASN A 212 5.00 9.54 -14.35
C ASN A 212 5.70 8.53 -15.29
N SER A 213 5.28 7.27 -15.28
CA SER A 213 5.87 6.20 -16.10
C SER A 213 5.00 5.75 -17.27
N TYR A 214 3.90 6.44 -17.61
CA TYR A 214 3.01 6.04 -18.72
C TYR A 214 3.70 6.02 -20.08
N GLU A 215 4.58 6.97 -20.35
CA GLU A 215 5.30 7.03 -21.63
C GLU A 215 6.13 5.75 -21.85
N LYS A 216 6.76 5.28 -20.77
CA LYS A 216 7.55 4.05 -20.74
C LYS A 216 6.73 2.77 -20.76
N LYS A 217 5.53 2.77 -20.17
CA LYS A 217 4.66 1.58 -20.01
C LYS A 217 3.69 1.39 -21.17
N ALA A 218 3.23 2.46 -21.78
CA ALA A 218 2.12 2.47 -22.73
C ALA A 218 2.35 3.37 -23.95
N GLY A 219 3.45 4.11 -24.02
CA GLY A 219 3.70 5.08 -25.11
C GLY A 219 2.77 6.29 -25.07
N VAL A 220 2.10 6.53 -23.94
CA VAL A 220 1.17 7.66 -23.74
C VAL A 220 1.76 8.61 -22.72
N ARG A 221 1.77 9.91 -23.02
CA ARG A 221 2.17 10.95 -22.08
C ARG A 221 0.95 11.74 -21.63
N VAL A 222 0.74 11.80 -20.32
CA VAL A 222 -0.30 12.61 -19.68
C VAL A 222 0.42 13.57 -18.75
N ASP A 223 0.21 14.87 -18.93
CA ASP A 223 0.73 15.88 -18.01
C ASP A 223 -0.12 15.97 -16.73
N GLY A 224 0.41 16.68 -15.72
CA GLY A 224 -0.25 16.77 -14.42
C GLY A 224 -1.60 17.47 -14.50
N HIS A 225 -1.71 18.52 -15.33
CA HIS A 225 -2.93 19.32 -15.43
C HIS A 225 -4.07 18.49 -16.05
N GLN A 226 -3.79 17.79 -17.15
CA GLN A 226 -4.77 16.88 -17.76
C GLN A 226 -5.18 15.77 -16.78
N LEU A 227 -4.23 15.21 -16.03
CA LEU A 227 -4.55 14.20 -15.02
C LEU A 227 -5.47 14.77 -13.92
N GLY A 228 -5.24 15.99 -13.46
CA GLY A 228 -6.11 16.63 -12.48
C GLY A 228 -7.52 16.88 -13.02
N GLN A 229 -7.64 17.27 -14.29
CA GLN A 229 -8.96 17.35 -14.96
C GLN A 229 -9.65 15.98 -15.04
N ASP A 230 -8.91 14.90 -15.30
CA ASP A 230 -9.45 13.53 -15.32
C ASP A 230 -10.01 13.14 -13.93
N PHE A 231 -9.31 13.51 -12.85
CA PHE A 231 -9.77 13.30 -11.47
C PHE A 231 -11.00 14.15 -11.13
N THR A 232 -11.04 15.41 -11.54
CA THR A 232 -12.22 16.27 -11.39
C THR A 232 -13.43 15.65 -12.10
N ARG A 233 -13.23 15.11 -13.31
CA ARG A 233 -14.28 14.39 -14.03
C ARG A 233 -14.77 13.15 -13.28
N LEU A 234 -13.87 12.39 -12.65
CA LEU A 234 -14.25 11.26 -11.81
C LEU A 234 -15.05 11.71 -10.58
N ARG A 235 -14.62 12.77 -9.89
CA ARG A 235 -15.36 13.33 -8.74
C ARG A 235 -16.76 13.79 -9.12
N GLU A 236 -16.93 14.45 -10.27
CA GLU A 236 -18.26 14.81 -10.82
C GLU A 236 -19.15 13.58 -11.08
N MET A 237 -18.55 12.48 -11.55
CA MET A 237 -19.30 11.24 -11.76
C MET A 237 -19.70 10.58 -10.44
N MET A 238 -18.80 10.59 -9.46
CA MET A 238 -19.06 10.06 -8.12
C MET A 238 -20.17 10.85 -7.42
N SER A 239 -20.18 12.18 -7.54
CA SER A 239 -21.21 13.04 -6.92
C SER A 239 -22.63 12.82 -7.47
N GLN A 240 -22.75 12.24 -8.67
CA GLN A 240 -24.03 11.83 -9.27
C GLN A 240 -24.54 10.48 -8.73
N SER A 241 -23.67 9.67 -8.12
CA SER A 241 -24.04 8.37 -7.55
C SER A 241 -24.62 8.54 -6.15
N LYS A 242 -25.69 7.81 -5.86
CA LYS A 242 -26.29 7.81 -4.52
C LYS A 242 -25.37 7.15 -3.49
N LEU A 243 -24.57 6.18 -3.92
CA LEU A 243 -23.66 5.43 -3.06
C LEU A 243 -22.28 6.06 -2.92
N TYR A 244 -21.77 6.69 -3.99
CA TYR A 244 -20.38 7.17 -4.05
C TYR A 244 -20.20 8.68 -3.92
N HIS A 245 -21.26 9.47 -3.74
CA HIS A 245 -21.12 10.92 -3.60
C HIS A 245 -20.16 11.34 -2.48
N ASP A 246 -20.21 10.65 -1.34
CA ASP A 246 -19.33 10.85 -0.18
C ASP A 246 -18.18 9.83 -0.11
N ALA A 247 -17.98 9.01 -1.14
CA ALA A 247 -16.92 8.01 -1.12
C ALA A 247 -15.54 8.66 -1.33
N GLY A 248 -14.51 8.02 -0.78
CA GLY A 248 -13.14 8.48 -0.91
C GLY A 248 -12.65 8.43 -2.36
N LEU A 249 -11.96 9.47 -2.80
CA LEU A 249 -11.16 9.49 -4.03
C LEU A 249 -9.72 9.87 -3.67
N TYR A 250 -8.77 9.00 -3.98
CA TYR A 250 -7.36 9.21 -3.65
C TYR A 250 -6.53 9.23 -4.94
N GLY A 251 -5.45 10.00 -4.95
CA GLY A 251 -4.62 10.16 -6.13
C GLY A 251 -3.50 11.17 -5.89
N PRO A 252 -2.56 11.34 -6.83
CA PRO A 252 -2.53 10.74 -8.17
C PRO A 252 -1.72 9.44 -8.29
N ASP A 253 -1.36 8.81 -7.16
CA ASP A 253 -0.54 7.58 -7.10
C ASP A 253 0.74 7.69 -7.93
N ILE A 254 1.41 8.83 -7.81
CA ILE A 254 2.68 9.07 -8.49
C ILE A 254 3.80 8.21 -7.89
N GLY A 255 4.76 7.83 -8.73
CA GLY A 255 6.03 7.28 -8.25
C GLY A 255 6.83 8.30 -7.43
N GLN A 256 7.89 7.83 -6.78
CA GLN A 256 8.80 8.70 -6.03
C GLN A 256 9.31 9.88 -6.90
N PRO A 257 9.42 11.10 -6.33
CA PRO A 257 9.89 12.27 -7.08
C PRO A 257 11.27 12.03 -7.72
N ARG A 258 11.35 12.18 -9.05
CA ARG A 258 12.56 12.06 -9.87
C ARG A 258 12.57 13.16 -10.93
N ASP A 259 13.74 13.68 -11.25
CA ASP A 259 13.94 14.89 -12.07
C ASP A 259 13.17 14.92 -13.41
N HIS A 260 13.04 13.77 -14.08
CA HIS A 260 12.43 13.68 -15.41
C HIS A 260 10.91 13.91 -15.46
N ARG A 261 10.17 13.87 -14.33
CA ARG A 261 8.71 14.07 -14.25
C ARG A 261 8.27 14.73 -12.94
N ALA A 262 9.13 15.54 -12.32
CA ALA A 262 8.81 16.25 -11.08
C ALA A 262 7.62 17.23 -11.25
N ASP A 263 7.38 17.69 -12.47
CA ASP A 263 6.28 18.56 -12.88
C ASP A 263 4.89 17.93 -12.70
N LEU A 264 4.79 16.60 -12.71
CA LEU A 264 3.51 15.90 -12.74
C LEU A 264 2.69 16.16 -11.46
N LEU A 265 3.32 16.12 -10.28
CA LEU A 265 2.63 16.38 -9.01
C LEU A 265 2.11 17.82 -8.97
N GLN A 266 2.98 18.77 -9.31
CA GLN A 266 2.65 20.19 -9.28
C GLN A 266 1.48 20.52 -10.23
N GLY A 267 1.54 20.04 -11.47
CA GLY A 267 0.46 20.24 -12.44
C GLY A 267 -0.84 19.56 -12.02
N PHE A 268 -0.76 18.38 -11.41
CA PHE A 268 -1.92 17.68 -10.85
C PHE A 268 -2.57 18.48 -9.73
N LEU A 269 -1.79 18.94 -8.75
CA LEU A 269 -2.33 19.69 -7.62
C LEU A 269 -3.02 20.99 -8.05
N GLN A 270 -2.53 21.66 -9.11
CA GLN A 270 -3.15 22.87 -9.65
C GLN A 270 -4.58 22.68 -10.18
N SER A 271 -4.96 21.47 -10.58
CA SER A 271 -6.22 21.21 -11.29
C SER A 271 -7.10 20.12 -10.65
N GLY A 272 -6.51 19.24 -9.82
CA GLY A 272 -7.17 18.09 -9.23
C GLY A 272 -7.09 18.00 -7.70
N ALA A 273 -6.41 18.93 -7.01
CA ALA A 273 -6.26 18.86 -5.54
C ALA A 273 -7.60 18.91 -4.79
N GLU A 274 -8.59 19.63 -5.31
CA GLU A 274 -9.93 19.68 -4.71
C GLU A 274 -10.74 18.40 -4.94
N ALA A 275 -10.43 17.65 -6.00
CA ALA A 275 -11.16 16.43 -6.35
C ALA A 275 -10.81 15.25 -5.43
N VAL A 276 -9.56 15.16 -4.95
CA VAL A 276 -9.09 14.05 -4.11
C VAL A 276 -9.25 14.34 -2.62
N ASP A 277 -9.50 13.33 -1.80
CA ASP A 277 -9.57 13.45 -0.34
C ASP A 277 -8.19 13.35 0.31
N ALA A 278 -7.24 12.65 -0.32
CA ALA A 278 -5.84 12.55 0.10
C ALA A 278 -4.91 12.49 -1.12
N CYS A 279 -3.71 13.04 -0.97
CA CYS A 279 -2.66 12.97 -1.97
C CYS A 279 -1.85 11.68 -1.80
N THR A 280 -1.86 10.78 -2.78
CA THR A 280 -1.12 9.51 -2.76
C THR A 280 0.16 9.58 -3.58
N TRP A 281 1.23 8.98 -3.06
CA TRP A 281 2.50 8.78 -3.76
C TRP A 281 3.15 7.46 -3.34
N HIS A 282 4.12 7.00 -4.12
CA HIS A 282 4.79 5.71 -3.91
C HIS A 282 6.25 5.88 -3.53
N HIS A 283 6.74 4.94 -2.74
CA HIS A 283 8.14 4.92 -2.33
C HIS A 283 8.72 3.51 -2.26
N TYR A 284 9.89 3.31 -2.85
CA TYR A 284 10.72 2.12 -2.71
C TYR A 284 12.16 2.56 -2.46
N TYR A 285 12.85 1.89 -1.54
CA TYR A 285 14.22 2.29 -1.18
C TYR A 285 15.20 1.96 -2.30
N VAL A 286 15.14 0.73 -2.81
CA VAL A 286 16.19 0.18 -3.69
C VAL A 286 15.63 -0.55 -4.91
N ASN A 287 16.50 -0.83 -5.88
CA ASN A 287 16.19 -1.67 -7.02
C ASN A 287 16.26 -3.14 -6.63
N GLY A 288 15.16 -3.89 -6.77
CA GLY A 288 15.14 -5.32 -6.41
C GLY A 288 16.14 -6.19 -7.19
N ARG A 289 16.64 -5.72 -8.33
CA ARG A 289 17.61 -6.44 -9.18
C ARG A 289 19.05 -6.37 -8.68
N ASP A 290 19.41 -5.28 -8.03
CA ASP A 290 20.80 -4.92 -7.74
C ASP A 290 21.03 -4.73 -6.23
N ALA A 291 20.00 -4.89 -5.41
CA ALA A 291 20.07 -4.67 -3.97
C ALA A 291 20.88 -5.74 -3.26
N SER A 292 21.63 -5.29 -2.25
CA SER A 292 22.45 -6.08 -1.35
C SER A 292 21.85 -6.12 0.06
N VAL A 293 22.40 -6.96 0.95
CA VAL A 293 21.98 -6.98 2.35
C VAL A 293 22.46 -5.71 3.08
N GLU A 294 23.59 -5.15 2.65
CA GLU A 294 24.16 -3.90 3.16
C GLU A 294 23.17 -2.74 2.93
N ASP A 295 22.57 -2.66 1.74
CA ASP A 295 21.57 -1.62 1.43
C ASP A 295 20.35 -1.70 2.36
N PHE A 296 19.97 -2.89 2.83
CA PHE A 296 18.84 -3.10 3.74
C PHE A 296 19.12 -2.63 5.18
N LEU A 297 20.40 -2.43 5.50
CA LEU A 297 20.87 -2.02 6.82
C LEU A 297 21.50 -0.62 6.81
N ASP A 298 21.67 -0.02 5.63
CA ASP A 298 22.31 1.27 5.46
C ASP A 298 21.39 2.42 5.93
N PRO A 299 21.79 3.18 6.97
CA PRO A 299 21.01 4.31 7.44
C PRO A 299 20.83 5.42 6.40
N GLU A 300 21.75 5.59 5.44
CA GLU A 300 21.60 6.59 4.38
C GLU A 300 20.48 6.21 3.41
N VAL A 301 20.35 4.90 3.12
CA VAL A 301 19.23 4.36 2.35
C VAL A 301 17.93 4.58 3.10
N LEU A 302 17.89 4.32 4.42
CA LEU A 302 16.70 4.57 5.24
C LEU A 302 16.30 6.06 5.30
N ASP A 303 17.29 6.94 5.51
CA ASP A 303 17.09 8.39 5.59
C ASP A 303 16.62 9.00 4.25
N SER A 304 16.77 8.31 3.12
CA SER A 304 16.23 8.74 1.81
C SER A 304 14.71 8.98 1.82
N LEU A 305 13.97 8.25 2.67
CA LEU A 305 12.52 8.46 2.84
C LEU A 305 12.23 9.85 3.39
N ILE A 306 13.06 10.38 4.29
CA ILE A 306 12.89 11.72 4.87
C ILE A 306 12.95 12.78 3.78
N LEU A 307 13.96 12.67 2.90
CA LEU A 307 14.17 13.61 1.80
C LEU A 307 12.96 13.62 0.86
N LYS A 308 12.52 12.43 0.42
CA LYS A 308 11.42 12.31 -0.55
C LYS A 308 10.06 12.66 0.03
N SER A 309 9.81 12.30 1.29
CA SER A 309 8.57 12.71 1.97
C SER A 309 8.53 14.22 2.17
N THR A 310 9.65 14.85 2.54
CA THR A 310 9.72 16.31 2.70
C THR A 310 9.47 17.04 1.39
N GLU A 311 9.95 16.52 0.27
CA GLU A 311 9.69 17.06 -1.07
C GLU A 311 8.18 17.04 -1.38
N VAL A 312 7.54 15.88 -1.26
CA VAL A 312 6.09 15.73 -1.52
C VAL A 312 5.25 16.57 -0.56
N LEU A 313 5.54 16.52 0.74
CA LEU A 313 4.80 17.28 1.75
C LEU A 313 4.88 18.79 1.50
N LYS A 314 6.04 19.31 1.09
CA LYS A 314 6.19 20.74 0.74
C LYS A 314 5.33 21.10 -0.46
N GLU A 315 5.38 20.33 -1.54
CA GLU A 315 4.56 20.58 -2.74
C GLU A 315 3.06 20.57 -2.42
N VAL A 316 2.60 19.58 -1.66
CA VAL A 316 1.19 19.51 -1.23
C VAL A 316 0.84 20.67 -0.31
N GLN A 317 1.70 21.01 0.66
CA GLN A 317 1.46 22.12 1.59
C GLN A 317 1.34 23.47 0.88
N LEU A 318 2.08 23.68 -0.22
CA LEU A 318 2.04 24.92 -0.99
C LEU A 318 0.70 25.11 -1.72
N VAL A 319 0.11 24.04 -2.24
CA VAL A 319 -1.10 24.12 -3.06
C VAL A 319 -2.38 23.80 -2.26
N SER A 320 -2.32 22.85 -1.35
CA SER A 320 -3.45 22.40 -0.52
C SER A 320 -2.99 22.11 0.93
N PRO A 321 -2.80 23.16 1.75
CA PRO A 321 -2.21 23.12 3.10
C PRO A 321 -2.77 22.09 4.09
N GLN A 322 -4.01 21.65 3.92
CA GLN A 322 -4.72 20.75 4.83
C GLN A 322 -4.92 19.35 4.22
N LYS A 323 -4.39 19.09 3.01
CA LYS A 323 -4.58 17.83 2.33
C LYS A 323 -3.77 16.72 3.02
N PRO A 324 -4.41 15.63 3.47
CA PRO A 324 -3.70 14.44 3.93
C PRO A 324 -2.77 13.89 2.86
N VAL A 325 -1.60 13.37 3.27
CA VAL A 325 -0.62 12.78 2.34
C VAL A 325 -0.34 11.34 2.73
N TRP A 326 -0.52 10.43 1.77
CA TRP A 326 -0.48 8.98 1.98
C TRP A 326 0.62 8.35 1.13
N LEU A 327 1.28 7.33 1.68
CA LEU A 327 2.02 6.37 0.89
C LEU A 327 1.03 5.32 0.33
N GLY A 328 0.55 5.54 -0.89
CA GLY A 328 -0.47 4.70 -1.56
C GLY A 328 0.06 3.33 -2.02
N GLU A 329 1.39 3.22 -2.18
CA GLU A 329 2.07 1.96 -2.47
C GLU A 329 3.53 2.06 -2.00
N THR A 330 3.97 1.15 -1.14
CA THR A 330 5.35 1.18 -0.68
C THR A 330 5.89 -0.17 -0.22
N SER A 331 7.19 -0.41 -0.45
CA SER A 331 7.88 -1.61 0.02
C SER A 331 9.39 -1.39 0.21
N SER A 332 10.15 -2.47 0.39
CA SER A 332 11.62 -2.46 0.42
C SER A 332 12.20 -2.06 -0.94
N ALA A 333 11.94 -2.87 -1.96
CA ALA A 333 12.57 -2.74 -3.27
C ALA A 333 11.54 -2.78 -4.41
N TYR A 334 11.71 -1.92 -5.42
CA TYR A 334 10.85 -1.93 -6.61
C TYR A 334 11.21 -3.08 -7.54
N GLY A 335 10.34 -3.35 -8.53
CA GLY A 335 10.55 -4.44 -9.51
C GLY A 335 10.17 -5.82 -8.98
N GLY A 336 9.21 -5.87 -8.05
CA GLY A 336 8.74 -7.10 -7.42
C GLY A 336 9.48 -7.46 -6.13
N GLY A 337 10.43 -6.65 -5.65
CA GLY A 337 11.24 -6.95 -4.47
C GLY A 337 12.61 -7.51 -4.83
N ALA A 338 13.49 -7.56 -3.84
CA ALA A 338 14.80 -8.21 -3.91
C ALA A 338 14.65 -9.66 -3.41
N ALA A 339 14.86 -10.64 -4.29
CA ALA A 339 14.68 -12.05 -3.97
C ALA A 339 15.67 -12.51 -2.88
N GLY A 340 15.18 -13.20 -1.84
CA GLY A 340 16.00 -13.62 -0.70
C GLY A 340 16.34 -12.51 0.29
N LEU A 341 15.86 -11.29 0.08
CA LEU A 341 16.03 -10.15 1.00
C LEU A 341 14.68 -9.59 1.44
N SER A 342 13.77 -9.30 0.49
CA SER A 342 12.47 -8.65 0.75
C SER A 342 11.44 -9.53 1.46
N ASP A 343 11.65 -10.84 1.42
CA ASP A 343 10.88 -11.91 2.04
C ASP A 343 11.47 -12.39 3.38
N THR A 344 12.60 -11.82 3.82
CA THR A 344 13.31 -12.27 5.02
C THR A 344 13.20 -11.28 6.17
N PHE A 345 13.81 -11.63 7.31
CA PHE A 345 13.84 -10.77 8.49
C PHE A 345 14.52 -9.42 8.24
N VAL A 346 15.51 -9.35 7.34
CA VAL A 346 16.27 -8.10 7.09
C VAL A 346 15.39 -6.99 6.50
N ALA A 347 14.35 -7.34 5.75
CA ALA A 347 13.34 -6.39 5.27
C ALA A 347 12.56 -5.70 6.41
N GLY A 348 12.58 -6.28 7.61
CA GLY A 348 12.01 -5.72 8.82
C GLY A 348 12.61 -4.36 9.19
N PHE A 349 13.91 -4.15 8.98
CA PHE A 349 14.57 -2.87 9.30
C PHE A 349 13.99 -1.73 8.47
N MET A 350 13.96 -1.87 7.15
CA MET A 350 13.33 -0.91 6.24
C MET A 350 11.84 -0.71 6.54
N TRP A 351 11.10 -1.77 6.85
CA TRP A 351 9.67 -1.67 7.10
C TRP A 351 9.35 -0.91 8.39
N LEU A 352 10.03 -1.24 9.49
CA LEU A 352 9.79 -0.63 10.79
C LEU A 352 10.24 0.83 10.83
N ASP A 353 11.42 1.12 10.25
CA ASP A 353 11.93 2.48 10.16
C ASP A 353 10.99 3.37 9.31
N LYS A 354 10.50 2.85 8.17
CA LYS A 354 9.50 3.54 7.34
C LYS A 354 8.26 3.96 8.12
N LEU A 355 7.70 3.06 8.94
CA LEU A 355 6.51 3.36 9.72
C LEU A 355 6.77 4.45 10.77
N GLY A 356 7.90 4.36 11.47
CA GLY A 356 8.30 5.39 12.44
C GLY A 356 8.54 6.76 11.79
N LEU A 357 9.23 6.78 10.65
CA LEU A 357 9.48 8.01 9.89
C LEU A 357 8.18 8.58 9.31
N ALA A 358 7.32 7.75 8.71
CA ALA A 358 6.06 8.19 8.12
C ALA A 358 5.14 8.83 9.17
N ALA A 359 4.97 8.19 10.33
CA ALA A 359 4.19 8.75 11.43
C ALA A 359 4.78 10.07 11.94
N ARG A 360 6.11 10.15 12.09
CA ARG A 360 6.80 11.37 12.55
C ARG A 360 6.68 12.53 11.55
N LEU A 361 6.78 12.24 10.25
CA LEU A 361 6.75 13.24 9.18
C LEU A 361 5.34 13.74 8.88
N GLY A 362 4.30 13.05 9.36
CA GLY A 362 2.89 13.42 9.15
C GLY A 362 2.29 12.81 7.90
N LEU A 363 2.72 11.60 7.52
CA LEU A 363 2.02 10.77 6.54
C LEU A 363 0.90 10.02 7.25
N ASP A 364 -0.33 10.16 6.78
CA ASP A 364 -1.51 9.66 7.50
C ASP A 364 -1.78 8.16 7.29
N VAL A 365 -1.39 7.62 6.13
CA VAL A 365 -1.58 6.21 5.76
C VAL A 365 -0.36 5.68 5.02
N VAL A 366 0.01 4.43 5.30
CA VAL A 366 1.09 3.69 4.66
C VAL A 366 0.57 2.35 4.15
N MET A 367 0.44 2.21 2.84
CA MET A 367 -0.08 1.01 2.18
C MET A 367 1.06 0.10 1.72
N ARG A 368 1.22 -1.03 2.42
CA ARG A 368 2.26 -2.01 2.13
C ARG A 368 1.98 -2.77 0.83
N GLN A 369 2.87 -2.59 -0.14
CA GLN A 369 3.02 -3.47 -1.28
C GLN A 369 3.84 -4.73 -0.88
N VAL A 370 3.26 -5.93 -0.83
CA VAL A 370 1.84 -6.29 -1.07
C VAL A 370 1.39 -7.28 0.01
N PHE A 371 0.09 -7.36 0.31
CA PHE A 371 -0.43 -8.45 1.13
C PHE A 371 -0.30 -9.80 0.41
N ILE A 372 -0.85 -9.88 -0.80
CA ILE A 372 -0.73 -11.01 -1.74
C ILE A 372 -0.60 -10.47 -3.17
N GLY A 373 0.32 -11.02 -3.96
CA GLY A 373 0.56 -10.58 -5.34
C GLY A 373 1.84 -11.18 -5.93
N SER A 374 2.24 -10.72 -7.11
CA SER A 374 3.52 -11.12 -7.71
C SER A 374 4.71 -10.42 -7.04
N GLY A 375 5.85 -11.10 -6.94
CA GLY A 375 7.08 -10.57 -6.35
C GLY A 375 7.50 -11.31 -5.06
N SER A 376 8.59 -10.88 -4.45
CA SER A 376 9.19 -11.40 -3.20
C SER A 376 8.99 -10.47 -2.00
N TYR A 377 8.28 -9.36 -2.13
CA TYR A 377 8.02 -8.43 -1.02
C TYR A 377 6.67 -8.64 -0.32
N HIS A 378 5.98 -9.73 -0.65
CA HIS A 378 4.63 -10.02 -0.17
C HIS A 378 4.64 -10.31 1.34
N LEU A 379 3.53 -10.04 2.03
CA LEU A 379 3.37 -10.43 3.44
C LEU A 379 2.97 -11.90 3.59
N VAL A 380 2.37 -12.46 2.54
CA VAL A 380 1.87 -13.82 2.47
C VAL A 380 2.33 -14.48 1.16
N ASP A 381 2.96 -15.65 1.29
CA ASP A 381 3.59 -16.37 0.18
C ASP A 381 2.60 -17.14 -0.71
N GLU A 382 3.12 -17.84 -1.73
CA GLU A 382 2.33 -18.65 -2.66
C GLU A 382 1.62 -19.84 -2.00
N ASN A 383 2.07 -20.28 -0.81
CA ASN A 383 1.40 -21.31 -0.01
C ASN A 383 0.36 -20.70 0.95
N LEU A 384 0.18 -19.39 0.86
CA LEU A 384 -0.62 -18.55 1.73
C LEU A 384 -0.09 -18.52 3.17
N ASP A 385 1.20 -18.79 3.36
CA ASP A 385 1.90 -18.73 4.64
C ASP A 385 2.44 -17.34 4.93
N PRO A 386 2.41 -16.90 6.20
CA PRO A 386 2.90 -15.59 6.58
C PRO A 386 4.43 -15.51 6.59
N LEU A 387 4.98 -14.45 5.99
CA LEU A 387 6.42 -14.18 6.02
C LEU A 387 6.86 -13.38 7.27
N PRO A 388 8.16 -13.36 7.64
CA PRO A 388 8.67 -12.68 8.84
C PRO A 388 8.24 -11.22 8.96
N VAL A 389 8.21 -10.49 7.84
CA VAL A 389 7.80 -9.07 7.82
C VAL A 389 6.33 -8.91 8.24
N ARG A 390 5.47 -9.90 7.98
CA ARG A 390 4.09 -9.91 8.49
C ARG A 390 4.05 -10.03 10.02
N GLY A 391 4.94 -10.85 10.60
CA GLY A 391 5.07 -10.96 12.05
C GLY A 391 5.38 -9.61 12.69
N LEU A 392 6.34 -8.87 12.13
CA LEU A 392 6.69 -7.52 12.58
C LEU A 392 5.55 -6.52 12.37
N HIS A 393 4.89 -6.59 11.21
CA HIS A 393 3.73 -5.77 10.87
C HIS A 393 2.57 -6.00 11.86
N TYR A 394 2.29 -7.25 12.23
CA TYR A 394 1.28 -7.59 13.24
C TYR A 394 1.66 -7.16 14.66
N THR A 395 2.91 -7.40 15.08
CA THR A 395 3.39 -7.00 16.42
C THR A 395 3.33 -5.50 16.61
N LEU A 396 3.68 -4.70 15.60
CA LEU A 396 3.50 -3.25 15.67
C LEU A 396 2.04 -2.85 15.76
N TYR A 397 1.16 -3.50 15.01
CA TYR A 397 -0.28 -3.26 15.07
C TYR A 397 -0.84 -3.53 16.47
N THR A 398 -0.50 -4.67 17.08
CA THR A 398 -0.93 -4.99 18.45
C THR A 398 -0.34 -4.03 19.47
N LEU A 399 0.91 -3.57 19.32
CA LEU A 399 1.50 -2.56 20.20
C LEU A 399 0.88 -1.17 20.01
N HIS A 400 0.57 -0.77 18.76
CA HIS A 400 -0.14 0.49 18.46
C HIS A 400 -1.58 0.48 18.99
N THR A 401 -2.23 -0.69 19.06
CA THR A 401 -3.61 -0.80 19.57
C THR A 401 -3.68 -1.05 21.07
N ALA A 402 -2.69 -1.74 21.68
CA ALA A 402 -2.67 -2.04 23.10
C ALA A 402 -2.35 -0.82 24.00
N HIS A 403 -1.70 0.22 23.48
CA HIS A 403 -1.40 1.43 24.25
C HIS A 403 -2.51 2.50 24.26
N TYR A 404 -3.62 2.29 23.56
CA TYR A 404 -4.69 3.29 23.44
C TYR A 404 -6.08 2.68 23.67
N THR A 405 -6.37 2.40 24.94
CA THR A 405 -7.74 2.16 25.43
C THR A 405 -8.11 3.16 26.53
N LEU A 406 -7.77 4.43 26.37
CA LEU A 406 -8.34 5.54 27.14
C LEU A 406 -8.53 6.74 26.20
N HIS A 407 -9.80 7.06 25.91
CA HIS A 407 -10.30 8.18 25.11
C HIS A 407 -10.13 8.14 23.58
N SER A 408 -11.17 8.63 22.90
CA SER A 408 -11.61 8.38 21.52
C SER A 408 -10.84 9.12 20.43
N THR A 409 -9.52 9.21 20.51
CA THR A 409 -8.68 9.83 19.47
C THR A 409 -7.36 9.06 19.35
N HIS A 410 -7.08 8.50 18.16
CA HIS A 410 -5.86 7.75 17.87
C HIS A 410 -4.68 8.71 17.71
N CYS A 411 -4.00 9.03 18.80
CA CYS A 411 -2.85 9.91 18.80
C CYS A 411 -1.60 9.15 19.19
N THR A 412 -0.61 9.09 18.30
CA THR A 412 0.67 8.46 18.58
C THR A 412 1.54 9.44 19.36
N LEU A 413 1.86 9.12 20.61
CA LEU A 413 3.01 9.70 21.31
C LEU A 413 4.29 9.20 20.64
N HIS A 414 4.67 9.79 19.51
CA HIS A 414 6.03 9.65 18.98
C HIS A 414 6.92 10.67 19.68
N THR A 415 7.76 10.21 20.61
CA THR A 415 8.73 11.04 21.32
C THR A 415 10.11 10.86 20.67
N THR A 416 10.71 11.93 20.16
CA THR A 416 12.18 12.16 20.22
C THR A 416 12.50 13.53 19.62
N HIS A 417 12.69 14.53 20.47
CA HIS A 417 13.60 15.63 20.20
C HIS A 417 15.02 15.13 20.53
N TYR A 418 15.92 15.12 19.55
CA TYR A 418 17.34 14.87 19.82
C TYR A 418 18.01 16.21 20.13
N THR A 419 18.46 16.39 21.38
CA THR A 419 19.34 17.51 21.75
C THR A 419 20.75 16.95 21.99
N THR A 420 21.70 17.54 21.28
CA THR A 420 23.18 17.47 21.33
C THR A 420 23.84 16.40 22.23
N LEU A 421 24.59 15.49 21.60
CA LEU A 421 25.57 14.60 22.25
C LEU A 421 26.71 15.40 22.88
N HIS A 422 26.85 15.34 24.20
CA HIS A 422 28.12 15.66 24.88
C HIS A 422 28.81 14.36 25.29
N TYR A 423 29.99 14.14 24.72
CA TYR A 423 30.90 13.10 25.19
C TYR A 423 31.59 13.57 26.46
N TYR A 424 31.40 12.85 27.55
CA TYR A 424 32.31 12.90 28.70
C TYR A 424 32.91 11.49 28.87
N THR A 425 34.22 11.41 28.72
CA THR A 425 35.03 10.30 29.24
C THR A 425 35.61 10.73 30.60
N PRO A 426 35.63 9.85 31.61
CA PRO A 426 36.29 10.13 32.90
C PRO A 426 37.81 10.28 32.77
#